data_AF-A0A812TUC2-F1
#
_entry.id   AF-A0A812TUC2-F1
#
_cell.length_a   1.000
_cell.length_b   1.000
_cell.length_c   1.000
_cell.angle_alpha   90.00
_cell.angle_beta   90.00
_cell.angle_gamma   90.00
#
_symmetry.space_group_name_H-M   'P 1'
#
loop_
_entity.id
_entity.type
_entity.pdbx_description
1 polymer ?
#
loop_
_entity_poly.entity_id
_entity_poly.type
_entity_poly.pdbx_seq_one_letter_code
_entity_poly.pdbx_strand_id
1 'polypeptide(L)'
;MLEAAQSPGSPACVINISSIDGMRTPPANTYSYSTSKTGLIALTRHLARDLGPRNITVNAISPGPFFSRMLASNYRPAYENWQNPDHPEVKKFKAAIAAGNPLRRLGETFDIAGTTIFLISRAGSYVNGATINVDGGVWIGPKL
;
A
#
# COMPACT_ATOMS: atom_id res chain seq x y z
N MET A 1 10.63 -1.48 -22.60
CA MET A 1 10.67 -2.41 -21.47
C MET A 1 9.29 -2.96 -21.12
N LEU A 2 8.27 -2.13 -20.85
CA LEU A 2 6.92 -2.64 -20.53
C LEU A 2 6.22 -3.35 -21.71
N GLU A 3 6.24 -2.76 -22.90
CA GLU A 3 5.64 -3.37 -24.10
C GLU A 3 6.34 -4.67 -24.53
N ALA A 4 7.59 -4.88 -24.12
CA ALA A 4 8.33 -6.11 -24.37
C ALA A 4 7.95 -7.24 -23.39
N ALA A 5 7.31 -6.92 -22.26
CA ALA A 5 6.94 -7.87 -21.22
C ALA A 5 5.50 -8.39 -21.35
N GLN A 6 4.70 -7.84 -22.27
CA GLN A 6 3.31 -8.26 -22.48
C GLN A 6 3.18 -9.34 -23.57
N SER A 7 2.11 -10.12 -23.49
CA SER A 7 1.67 -11.02 -24.56
C SER A 7 0.15 -11.13 -24.60
N PRO A 8 -0.48 -11.61 -25.70
CA PRO A 8 -1.92 -11.74 -25.78
C PRO A 8 -2.50 -12.54 -24.59
N GLY A 9 -3.44 -11.94 -23.84
CA GLY A 9 -4.03 -12.54 -22.64
C GLY A 9 -3.14 -12.53 -21.38
N SER A 10 -1.97 -11.92 -21.43
CA SER A 10 -1.06 -11.71 -20.30
C SER A 10 -0.44 -10.31 -20.38
N PRO A 11 -1.15 -9.27 -19.89
CA PRO A 11 -0.66 -7.90 -19.94
C PRO A 11 0.60 -7.72 -19.08
N ALA A 12 1.44 -6.76 -19.45
CA ALA A 12 2.45 -6.27 -18.51
C ALA A 12 1.76 -5.49 -17.38
N CYS A 13 2.32 -5.54 -16.18
CA CYS A 13 1.69 -4.95 -14.99
C CYS A 13 2.58 -3.88 -14.37
N VAL A 14 2.00 -2.71 -14.09
CA VAL A 14 2.61 -1.65 -13.27
C VAL A 14 1.83 -1.53 -11.98
N ILE A 15 2.53 -1.58 -10.85
CA ILE A 15 1.95 -1.44 -9.51
C ILE A 15 2.56 -0.23 -8.82
N ASN A 16 1.75 0.78 -8.58
CA ASN A 16 2.11 1.95 -7.79
C ASN A 16 1.85 1.69 -6.31
N ILE A 17 2.80 2.03 -5.44
CA ILE A 17 2.61 1.95 -3.99
C ILE A 17 2.07 3.29 -3.48
N SER A 18 0.76 3.35 -3.28
CA SER A 18 0.07 4.51 -2.71
C SER A 18 0.02 4.45 -1.16
N SER A 19 -1.10 4.81 -0.54
CA SER A 19 -1.37 4.75 0.89
C SER A 19 -2.87 4.92 1.16
N ILE A 20 -3.37 4.34 2.25
CA ILE A 20 -4.71 4.65 2.74
C ILE A 20 -4.89 6.14 3.08
N ASP A 21 -3.82 6.85 3.40
CA ASP A 21 -3.84 8.29 3.68
C ASP A 21 -3.97 9.15 2.41
N GLY A 22 -3.95 8.53 1.22
CA GLY A 22 -4.34 9.16 -0.05
C GLY A 22 -5.84 9.05 -0.34
N MET A 23 -6.61 8.40 0.53
CA MET A 23 -8.06 8.25 0.40
C MET A 23 -8.82 8.90 1.56
N ARG A 24 -8.18 9.11 2.72
CA ARG A 24 -8.76 9.71 3.94
C ARG A 24 -7.79 10.70 4.51
N THR A 25 -8.32 11.58 5.33
CA THR A 25 -7.51 12.42 6.20
C THR A 25 -6.98 11.58 7.38
N PRO A 26 -5.67 11.36 7.50
CA PRO A 26 -5.10 10.75 8.70
C PRO A 26 -5.16 11.72 9.89
N PRO A 27 -5.06 11.22 11.14
CA PRO A 27 -4.96 12.08 12.32
C PRO A 27 -3.68 12.93 12.37
N ALA A 28 -2.62 12.51 11.67
CA ALA A 28 -1.35 13.22 11.61
C ALA A 28 -1.36 14.31 10.52
N ASN A 29 -0.67 15.42 10.77
CA ASN A 29 -0.53 16.52 9.81
C ASN A 29 0.46 16.17 8.67
N THR A 30 0.01 15.33 7.73
CA THR A 30 0.82 14.80 6.63
C THR A 30 0.35 15.33 5.26
N TYR A 31 0.04 16.63 5.16
CA TYR A 31 -0.53 17.28 3.96
C TYR A 31 0.16 16.92 2.65
N SER A 32 1.50 17.06 2.59
CA SER A 32 2.28 16.77 1.39
C SER A 32 2.21 15.28 1.02
N TYR A 33 2.28 14.40 2.02
CA TYR A 33 2.18 12.95 1.83
C TYR A 33 0.80 12.55 1.32
N SER A 34 -0.29 12.92 2.02
CA SER A 34 -1.66 12.63 1.61
C SER A 34 -1.96 13.17 0.20
N THR A 35 -1.54 14.39 -0.10
CA THR A 35 -1.70 14.99 -1.45
C THR A 35 -0.93 14.18 -2.49
N SER A 36 0.33 13.82 -2.23
CA SER A 36 1.13 13.02 -3.17
C SER A 36 0.52 11.65 -3.45
N LYS A 37 -0.02 10.99 -2.41
CA LYS A 37 -0.64 9.66 -2.53
C LYS A 37 -2.00 9.71 -3.21
N THR A 38 -2.76 10.78 -2.99
CA THR A 38 -3.99 11.07 -3.75
C THR A 38 -3.68 11.28 -5.23
N GLY A 39 -2.65 12.10 -5.53
CA GLY A 39 -2.18 12.33 -6.90
C GLY A 39 -1.72 11.04 -7.59
N LEU A 40 -1.03 10.15 -6.87
CA LEU A 40 -0.61 8.85 -7.40
C LEU A 40 -1.78 7.91 -7.72
N ILE A 41 -2.87 7.98 -6.94
CA ILE A 41 -4.12 7.24 -7.23
C ILE A 41 -4.77 7.78 -8.52
N ALA A 42 -4.83 9.10 -8.68
CA ALA A 42 -5.33 9.70 -9.92
C ALA A 42 -4.45 9.32 -11.12
N LEU A 43 -3.13 9.45 -10.99
CA LEU A 43 -2.16 9.09 -12.02
C LEU A 43 -2.29 7.63 -12.46
N THR A 44 -2.49 6.72 -11.51
CA THR A 44 -2.75 5.29 -11.78
C THR A 44 -3.92 5.11 -12.76
N ARG A 45 -5.02 5.85 -12.58
CA ARG A 45 -6.20 5.76 -13.45
C ARG A 45 -5.95 6.34 -14.84
N HIS A 46 -5.22 7.46 -14.92
CA HIS A 46 -4.81 8.03 -16.21
C HIS A 46 -3.94 7.06 -17.00
N LEU A 47 -2.89 6.53 -16.38
CA LEU A 47 -1.99 5.58 -17.03
C LEU A 47 -2.70 4.27 -17.40
N ALA A 48 -3.61 3.77 -16.57
CA ALA A 48 -4.42 2.59 -16.88
C ALA A 48 -5.21 2.76 -18.19
N ARG A 49 -5.80 3.95 -18.41
CA ARG A 49 -6.52 4.28 -19.63
C ARG A 49 -5.58 4.39 -20.84
N ASP A 50 -4.46 5.10 -20.67
CA ASP A 50 -3.55 5.43 -21.78
C ASP A 50 -2.64 4.27 -22.22
N LEU A 51 -2.39 3.32 -21.30
CA LEU A 51 -1.56 2.14 -21.54
C LEU A 51 -2.38 0.87 -21.79
N GLY A 52 -3.67 0.85 -21.43
CA GLY A 52 -4.57 -0.29 -21.65
C GLY A 52 -4.58 -0.81 -23.10
N PRO A 53 -4.70 0.05 -24.14
CA PRO A 53 -4.65 -0.37 -25.55
C PRO A 53 -3.32 -1.03 -25.95
N ARG A 54 -2.25 -0.85 -25.17
CA ARG A 54 -0.94 -1.46 -25.35
C ARG A 54 -0.76 -2.76 -24.55
N ASN A 55 -1.86 -3.31 -24.02
CA ASN A 55 -1.87 -4.52 -23.20
C ASN A 55 -1.01 -4.38 -21.93
N ILE A 56 -1.14 -3.22 -21.26
CA ILE A 56 -0.47 -2.91 -20.01
C ILE A 56 -1.53 -2.50 -18.98
N THR A 57 -1.54 -3.16 -17.82
CA THR A 57 -2.37 -2.77 -16.69
C THR A 57 -1.60 -1.89 -15.71
N VAL A 58 -2.28 -0.91 -15.14
CA VAL A 58 -1.71 -0.02 -14.13
C VAL A 58 -2.65 0.01 -12.93
N ASN A 59 -2.17 -0.44 -11.78
CA ASN A 59 -2.95 -0.48 -10.55
C ASN A 59 -2.14 0.14 -9.40
N ALA A 60 -2.84 0.43 -8.30
CA ALA A 60 -2.22 0.88 -7.07
C ALA A 60 -2.53 -0.11 -5.94
N ILE A 61 -1.55 -0.32 -5.07
CA ILE A 61 -1.76 -0.88 -3.75
C ILE A 61 -1.69 0.27 -2.75
N SER A 62 -2.66 0.36 -1.85
CA SER A 62 -2.73 1.35 -0.77
C SER A 62 -2.50 0.64 0.57
N PRO A 63 -1.26 0.62 1.08
CA PRO A 63 -0.96 -0.01 2.36
C PRO A 63 -1.54 0.76 3.54
N GLY A 64 -1.92 0.03 4.58
CA GLY A 64 -2.12 0.56 5.92
C GLY A 64 -0.82 0.51 6.76
N PRO A 65 -0.89 0.17 8.05
CA PRO A 65 0.29 0.15 8.91
C PRO A 65 1.14 -1.11 8.68
N PHE A 66 2.32 -0.93 8.08
CA PHE A 66 3.40 -1.92 7.99
C PHE A 66 4.61 -1.43 8.77
N PHE A 67 5.20 -2.30 9.59
CA PHE A 67 6.39 -1.91 10.34
C PHE A 67 7.56 -1.68 9.38
N SER A 68 8.04 -0.44 9.35
CA SER A 68 9.09 0.02 8.46
C SER A 68 9.81 1.19 9.12
N ARG A 69 10.98 1.56 8.58
CA ARG A 69 11.69 2.77 9.02
C ARG A 69 10.81 4.03 8.97
N MET A 70 9.93 4.14 7.96
CA MET A 70 8.98 5.24 7.81
C MET A 70 7.91 5.24 8.90
N LEU A 71 7.34 4.07 9.24
CA LEU A 71 6.37 4.02 10.32
C LEU A 71 7.02 4.34 11.67
N ALA A 72 8.24 3.84 11.88
CA ALA A 72 9.02 4.08 13.08
C ALA A 72 9.39 5.56 13.30
N SER A 73 9.52 6.37 12.24
CA SER A 73 9.85 7.81 12.38
C SER A 73 8.79 8.63 13.11
N ASN A 74 7.57 8.09 13.28
CA ASN A 74 6.52 8.72 14.08
C ASN A 74 6.78 8.61 15.59
N TYR A 75 7.77 7.82 16.03
CA TYR A 75 8.14 7.67 17.43
C TYR A 75 9.65 7.49 17.57
N ARG A 76 10.36 8.52 18.05
CA ARG A 76 11.84 8.57 18.09
C ARG A 76 12.48 7.30 18.69
N PRO A 77 12.02 6.76 19.85
CA PRO A 77 12.61 5.54 20.40
C PRO A 77 12.43 4.31 19.49
N ALA A 78 11.32 4.19 18.75
CA ALA A 78 11.16 3.14 17.76
C ALA A 78 12.01 3.38 16.50
N TYR A 79 12.20 4.64 16.10
CA TYR A 79 13.04 4.99 14.95
C TYR A 79 14.52 4.67 15.18
N GLU A 80 15.06 5.06 16.33
CA GLU A 80 16.44 4.79 16.73
C GLU A 80 16.73 3.29 16.81
N ASN A 81 15.70 2.48 17.13
CA ASN A 81 15.80 1.04 17.30
C ASN A 81 15.10 0.24 16.19
N TRP A 82 14.76 0.84 15.04
CA TRP A 82 13.85 0.20 14.08
C TRP A 82 14.36 -1.15 13.53
N GLN A 83 15.68 -1.34 13.53
CA GLN A 83 16.35 -2.57 13.11
C GLN A 83 16.29 -3.69 14.15
N ASN A 84 15.95 -3.37 15.41
CA ASN A 84 15.77 -4.33 16.49
C ASN A 84 14.26 -4.49 16.81
N PRO A 85 13.55 -5.41 16.13
CA PRO A 85 12.12 -5.61 16.35
C PRO A 85 11.78 -6.09 17.76
N ASP A 86 12.78 -6.61 18.49
CA ASP A 86 12.62 -7.08 19.86
C ASP A 86 12.85 -6.00 20.93
N HIS A 87 13.32 -4.81 20.54
CA HIS A 87 13.52 -3.71 21.48
C HIS A 87 12.21 -3.32 22.18
N PRO A 88 12.19 -3.10 23.51
CA PRO A 88 10.95 -2.84 24.26
C PRO A 88 10.11 -1.68 23.68
N GLU A 89 10.76 -0.58 23.29
CA GLU A 89 10.09 0.57 22.69
C GLU A 89 9.50 0.27 21.31
N VAL A 90 10.15 -0.60 20.52
CA VAL A 90 9.63 -1.04 19.22
C VAL A 90 8.41 -1.94 19.42
N LYS A 91 8.47 -2.90 20.34
CA LYS A 91 7.33 -3.76 20.68
C LYS A 91 6.14 -2.95 21.16
N LYS A 92 6.36 -2.02 22.09
CA LYS A 92 5.33 -1.12 22.62
C LYS A 92 4.68 -0.28 21.51
N PHE A 93 5.49 0.30 20.63
CA PHE A 93 5.00 1.10 19.50
C PHE A 93 4.18 0.26 18.51
N LYS A 94 4.69 -0.92 18.12
CA LYS A 94 3.96 -1.87 17.25
C LYS A 94 2.63 -2.29 17.87
N ALA A 95 2.61 -2.61 19.18
CA ALA A 95 1.40 -3.00 19.88
C ALA A 95 0.35 -1.88 19.92
N ALA A 96 0.78 -0.62 20.16
CA ALA A 96 -0.11 0.53 20.15
C ALA A 96 -0.77 0.74 18.77
N ILE A 97 -0.02 0.59 17.68
CA ILE A 97 -0.56 0.69 16.32
C ILE A 97 -1.49 -0.49 16.01
N ALA A 98 -1.07 -1.72 16.37
CA ALA A 98 -1.87 -2.93 16.17
C ALA A 98 -3.23 -2.82 16.88
N ALA A 99 -3.28 -2.20 18.07
CA ALA A 99 -4.52 -1.98 18.80
C ALA A 99 -5.54 -1.13 18.01
N GLY A 100 -5.08 -0.19 17.17
CA GLY A 100 -5.95 0.61 16.29
C GLY A 100 -6.34 -0.07 14.98
N ASN A 101 -5.73 -1.21 14.64
CA ASN A 101 -6.06 -1.98 13.44
C ASN A 101 -7.22 -2.95 13.72
N PRO A 102 -8.29 -3.00 12.91
CA PRO A 102 -9.36 -3.98 13.09
C PRO A 102 -8.92 -5.44 13.12
N LEU A 103 -7.86 -5.82 12.37
CA LEU A 103 -7.25 -7.15 12.44
C LEU A 103 -6.27 -7.33 13.61
N ARG A 104 -6.10 -6.33 14.48
CA ARG A 104 -5.27 -6.36 15.70
C ARG A 104 -3.80 -6.71 15.47
N ARG A 105 -3.28 -6.44 14.28
CA ARG A 105 -1.87 -6.62 13.91
C ARG A 105 -1.43 -5.57 12.90
N LEU A 106 -0.11 -5.46 12.70
CA LEU A 106 0.43 -4.75 11.54
C LEU A 106 0.45 -5.68 10.33
N GLY A 107 0.49 -5.09 9.14
CA GLY A 107 0.77 -5.82 7.91
C GLY A 107 2.20 -6.35 7.91
N GLU A 108 2.37 -7.52 7.32
CA GLU A 108 3.65 -8.19 7.10
C GLU A 108 3.95 -8.29 5.60
N THR A 109 5.21 -8.55 5.25
CA THR A 109 5.64 -8.60 3.84
C THR A 109 4.80 -9.56 2.99
N PHE A 110 4.31 -10.67 3.57
CA PHE A 110 3.47 -11.61 2.84
C PHE A 110 2.08 -11.05 2.50
N ASP A 111 1.51 -10.14 3.31
CA ASP A 111 0.19 -9.56 3.07
C ASP A 111 0.20 -8.71 1.78
N ILE A 112 1.26 -7.92 1.60
CA ILE A 112 1.43 -7.10 0.40
C ILE A 112 1.93 -7.92 -0.79
N ALA A 113 2.75 -8.94 -0.55
CA ALA A 113 3.21 -9.86 -1.58
C ALA A 113 2.04 -10.63 -2.21
N GLY A 114 1.06 -11.10 -1.43
CA GLY A 114 -0.11 -11.80 -1.96
C GLY A 114 -0.90 -10.96 -2.95
N THR A 115 -1.15 -9.69 -2.63
CA THR A 115 -1.85 -8.75 -3.54
C THR A 115 -1.00 -8.43 -4.77
N THR A 116 0.31 -8.29 -4.60
CA THR A 116 1.24 -8.07 -5.71
C THR A 116 1.22 -9.24 -6.67
N ILE A 117 1.34 -10.48 -6.17
CA ILE A 117 1.29 -11.72 -6.95
C ILE A 117 -0.05 -11.83 -7.69
N PHE A 118 -1.18 -11.55 -7.01
CA PHE A 118 -2.50 -11.53 -7.64
C PHE A 118 -2.51 -10.60 -8.86
N LEU A 119 -2.07 -9.34 -8.70
CA LEU A 119 -2.09 -8.33 -9.76
C LEU A 119 -1.17 -8.66 -10.94
N ILE A 120 0.00 -9.25 -10.71
CA ILE A 120 0.94 -9.61 -11.79
C ILE A 120 0.62 -10.97 -12.43
N SER A 121 -0.21 -11.79 -11.79
CA SER A 121 -0.61 -13.10 -12.31
C SER A 121 -1.75 -12.98 -13.33
N ARG A 122 -2.10 -14.12 -13.96
CA ARG A 122 -3.30 -14.21 -14.82
C ARG A 122 -4.59 -13.80 -14.11
N ALA A 123 -4.68 -13.98 -12.78
CA ALA A 123 -5.85 -13.59 -11.99
C ALA A 123 -6.07 -12.07 -11.99
N GLY A 124 -5.00 -11.28 -12.11
CA GLY A 124 -5.03 -9.82 -12.19
C GLY A 124 -5.13 -9.25 -13.62
N SER A 125 -5.15 -10.11 -14.65
CA SER A 125 -5.01 -9.69 -16.06
C SER A 125 -6.10 -8.74 -16.57
N TYR A 126 -7.24 -8.67 -15.88
CA TYR A 126 -8.34 -7.75 -16.20
C TYR A 126 -8.56 -6.66 -15.13
N VAL A 127 -7.67 -6.57 -14.14
CA VAL A 127 -7.70 -5.51 -13.13
C VAL A 127 -6.85 -4.35 -13.68
N ASN A 128 -7.48 -3.22 -13.98
CA ASN A 128 -6.81 -2.05 -14.53
C ASN A 128 -7.40 -0.75 -13.97
N GLY A 129 -6.54 0.14 -13.46
CA GLY A 129 -6.94 1.40 -12.81
C GLY A 129 -7.45 1.24 -11.38
N ALA A 130 -7.34 0.04 -10.80
CA ALA A 130 -7.81 -0.23 -9.45
C ALA A 130 -6.86 0.31 -8.39
N THR A 131 -7.41 0.62 -7.22
CA THR A 131 -6.64 0.86 -5.98
C THR A 131 -7.09 -0.18 -4.96
N ILE A 132 -6.18 -1.06 -4.57
CA ILE A 132 -6.47 -2.16 -3.63
C ILE A 132 -5.90 -1.80 -2.26
N ASN A 133 -6.75 -1.79 -1.24
CA ASN A 133 -6.34 -1.52 0.13
C ASN A 133 -5.80 -2.79 0.77
N VAL A 134 -4.61 -2.70 1.36
CA VAL A 134 -3.99 -3.79 2.14
C VAL A 134 -3.65 -3.21 3.49
N ASP A 135 -4.62 -3.17 4.40
CA ASP A 135 -4.53 -2.34 5.60
C ASP A 135 -5.14 -2.95 6.86
N GLY A 136 -5.73 -4.14 6.77
CA GLY A 136 -6.44 -4.77 7.88
C GLY A 136 -7.72 -4.04 8.30
N GLY A 137 -8.28 -3.18 7.44
CA GLY A 137 -9.52 -2.44 7.70
C GLY A 137 -9.34 -1.08 8.38
N VAL A 138 -8.10 -0.61 8.56
CA VAL A 138 -7.84 0.72 9.16
C VAL A 138 -8.52 1.85 8.39
N TRP A 139 -8.61 1.71 7.07
CA TRP A 139 -9.30 2.61 6.14
C TRP A 139 -10.77 2.83 6.53
N ILE A 140 -11.52 1.75 6.74
CA ILE A 140 -12.97 1.79 7.03
C ILE A 140 -13.27 2.07 8.51
N GLY A 141 -12.26 2.00 9.37
CA GLY A 141 -12.38 2.27 10.81
C GLY A 141 -12.91 1.08 11.62
N PRO A 142 -12.79 1.15 12.96
CA PRO A 142 -13.35 0.15 13.86
C PRO A 142 -14.90 0.23 13.90
N LYS A 143 -15.55 -0.86 14.31
CA LYS A 143 -16.97 -0.81 14.71
C LYS A 143 -17.11 0.13 15.91
N LEU A 144 -18.13 1.00 15.86
CA LEU A 144 -18.51 1.92 16.94
C LEU A 144 -18.77 1.16 18.25
#